data_AF-A0A022QTD0-F1
#
_entry.id   AF-A0A022QTD0-F1
#
_cell.length_a   1.000
_cell.length_b   1.000
_cell.length_c   1.000
_cell.angle_alpha   90.00
_cell.angle_beta   90.00
_cell.angle_gamma   90.00
#
_symmetry.space_group_name_H-M   'P 1'
#
loop_
_entity.id
_entity.type
_entity.pdbx_description
1 polymer ?
#
loop_
_entity_poly.entity_id
_entity_poly.type
_entity_poly.pdbx_seq_one_letter_code
_entity_poly.pdbx_strand_id
1 'polypeptide(L)'
;YTSHILDQVKTLGFQQATATSISLGIDDLLTIPLKRWLVQDAEQQSFVLEKHHHYGNVHAVDKLRQSIEIWMTDPFNPVHIMSFSGARGNASQVHQLVGMRGLMSDPQGQMIDLPIQSNLREGLSLTEYIISCYGARKGVVDTAVRTSDAGYLTRILVEVVQHIVVRRTDCGTVRGISVSPRKGMMPERIFIQALIGRVLADDIYMGTHCIATRNQDIGIGLVNGFITFRAHLYIL
;
A
#
# COMPACT_ATOMS: atom_id res chain seq x y z
N TYR A 1 18.81 24.45 5.20
CA TYR A 1 18.59 24.57 3.74
C TYR A 1 17.43 23.69 3.27
N THR A 2 17.41 22.40 3.63
CA THR A 2 16.29 21.48 3.31
C THR A 2 14.93 21.92 3.86
N SER A 3 14.89 22.45 5.09
CA SER A 3 13.67 23.03 5.68
C SER A 3 13.13 24.20 4.85
N HIS A 4 14.00 25.10 4.40
CA HIS A 4 13.63 26.24 3.56
C HIS A 4 13.09 25.79 2.20
N ILE A 5 13.71 24.78 1.56
CA ILE A 5 13.18 24.20 0.33
C ILE A 5 11.79 23.60 0.56
N LEU A 6 11.58 22.87 1.67
CA LEU A 6 10.29 22.29 2.00
C LEU A 6 9.20 23.36 2.14
N ASP A 7 9.51 24.47 2.82
CA ASP A 7 8.58 25.60 2.97
C ASP A 7 8.27 26.28 1.63
N GLN A 8 9.27 26.41 0.76
CA GLN A 8 9.07 26.93 -0.61
C GLN A 8 8.18 26.01 -1.44
N VAL A 9 8.42 24.68 -1.39
CA VAL A 9 7.60 23.68 -2.11
C VAL A 9 6.16 23.69 -1.59
N LYS A 10 5.96 23.79 -0.27
CA LYS A 10 4.63 23.92 0.33
C LYS A 10 3.90 25.17 -0.16
N THR A 11 4.57 26.32 -0.11
CA THR A 11 3.96 27.60 -0.50
C THR A 11 3.62 27.62 -1.99
N LEU A 12 4.54 27.16 -2.84
CA LEU A 12 4.30 27.01 -4.27
C LEU A 12 3.15 26.02 -4.54
N GLY A 13 3.14 24.88 -3.84
CA GLY A 13 2.09 23.87 -3.97
C GLY A 13 0.70 24.41 -3.66
N PHE A 14 0.54 25.18 -2.57
CA PHE A 14 -0.74 25.81 -2.24
C PHE A 14 -1.16 26.89 -3.23
N GLN A 15 -0.22 27.71 -3.70
CA GLN A 15 -0.50 28.73 -4.71
C GLN A 15 -0.99 28.08 -6.01
N GLN A 16 -0.28 27.05 -6.50
CA GLN A 16 -0.66 26.35 -7.72
C GLN A 16 -1.96 25.58 -7.56
N ALA A 17 -2.19 24.90 -6.43
CA ALA A 17 -3.45 24.20 -6.16
C ALA A 17 -4.66 25.16 -6.14
N THR A 18 -4.46 26.38 -5.63
CA THR A 18 -5.51 27.42 -5.66
C THR A 18 -5.72 27.95 -7.07
N ALA A 19 -4.63 28.21 -7.82
CA ALA A 19 -4.70 28.71 -9.18
C ALA A 19 -5.34 27.73 -10.17
N THR A 20 -5.07 26.42 -10.03
CA THR A 20 -5.71 25.39 -10.85
C THR A 20 -7.19 25.19 -10.49
N SER A 21 -7.61 25.56 -9.28
CA SER A 21 -9.02 25.56 -8.84
C SER A 21 -9.75 24.25 -9.19
N ILE A 22 -9.09 23.11 -9.00
CA ILE A 22 -9.66 21.80 -9.29
C ILE A 22 -10.83 21.56 -8.33
N SER A 23 -12.02 21.38 -8.91
CA SER A 23 -13.25 21.04 -8.21
C SER A 23 -13.71 19.64 -8.60
N LEU A 24 -14.63 19.08 -7.83
CA LEU A 24 -15.26 17.79 -8.09
C LEU A 24 -16.78 17.96 -8.09
N GLY A 25 -17.40 17.68 -9.23
CA GLY A 25 -18.85 17.59 -9.41
C GLY A 25 -19.33 16.16 -9.61
N ILE A 26 -20.65 15.98 -9.68
CA ILE A 26 -21.26 14.67 -9.99
C ILE A 26 -21.02 14.26 -11.45
N ASP A 27 -20.85 15.23 -12.34
CA ASP A 27 -20.61 14.97 -13.76
C ASP A 27 -19.21 14.39 -14.01
N ASP A 28 -18.23 14.72 -13.17
CA ASP A 28 -16.86 14.19 -13.22
C ASP A 28 -16.80 12.68 -12.90
N LEU A 29 -17.80 12.16 -12.18
CA LEU A 29 -17.93 10.75 -11.81
C LEU A 29 -18.49 9.90 -12.96
N LEU A 30 -17.97 10.09 -14.16
CA LEU A 30 -18.48 9.45 -15.38
C LEU A 30 -18.61 7.92 -15.20
N THR A 31 -19.79 7.36 -15.47
CA THR A 31 -20.04 5.91 -15.38
C THR A 31 -19.56 5.20 -16.63
N ILE A 32 -18.99 4.00 -16.47
CA ILE A 32 -18.48 3.21 -17.60
C ILE A 32 -19.65 2.65 -18.43
N PRO A 33 -19.74 2.98 -19.74
CA PRO A 33 -20.83 2.48 -20.60
C PRO A 33 -20.90 0.94 -20.66
N LEU A 34 -19.74 0.27 -20.58
CA LEU A 34 -19.61 -1.19 -20.62
C LEU A 34 -20.07 -1.88 -19.32
N LYS A 35 -20.37 -1.13 -18.24
CA LYS A 35 -20.77 -1.70 -16.95
C LYS A 35 -21.96 -2.64 -17.10
N ARG A 36 -23.03 -2.22 -17.78
CA ARG A 36 -24.26 -3.01 -17.92
C ARG A 36 -24.00 -4.34 -18.60
N TRP A 37 -23.22 -4.34 -19.67
CA TRP A 37 -22.87 -5.55 -20.40
C TRP A 37 -22.02 -6.50 -19.53
N LEU A 38 -21.04 -5.98 -18.79
CA LEU A 38 -20.21 -6.79 -17.89
C LEU A 38 -21.02 -7.43 -16.75
N VAL A 39 -21.98 -6.70 -16.18
CA VAL A 39 -22.86 -7.22 -15.13
C VAL A 39 -23.78 -8.31 -15.69
N GLN A 40 -24.35 -8.09 -16.88
CA GLN A 40 -25.21 -9.09 -17.54
C GLN A 40 -24.45 -10.36 -17.94
N ASP A 41 -23.23 -10.22 -18.48
CA ASP A 41 -22.36 -11.37 -18.80
C ASP A 41 -22.03 -12.18 -17.53
N ALA A 42 -21.73 -11.48 -16.43
CA ALA A 42 -21.46 -12.11 -15.14
C ALA A 42 -22.69 -12.83 -14.56
N GLU A 43 -23.87 -12.21 -14.62
CA GLU A 43 -25.13 -12.85 -14.18
C GLU A 43 -25.43 -14.09 -15.01
N GLN A 44 -25.29 -14.00 -16.34
CA GLN A 44 -25.51 -15.15 -17.22
C GLN A 44 -24.50 -16.27 -16.95
N GLN A 45 -23.23 -15.95 -16.73
CA GLN A 45 -22.22 -16.94 -16.34
C GLN A 45 -22.53 -17.54 -14.97
N SER A 46 -22.99 -16.74 -14.00
CA SER A 46 -23.38 -17.22 -12.67
C SER A 46 -24.56 -18.20 -12.73
N PHE A 47 -25.55 -17.94 -13.58
CA PHE A 47 -26.69 -18.83 -13.82
C PHE A 47 -26.27 -20.16 -14.48
N VAL A 48 -25.34 -20.11 -15.44
CA VAL A 48 -24.76 -21.32 -16.05
C VAL A 48 -23.89 -22.09 -15.05
N LEU A 49 -23.17 -21.36 -14.18
CA LEU A 49 -22.34 -21.90 -13.10
C LEU A 49 -23.13 -22.23 -11.82
N GLU A 50 -24.44 -22.03 -11.78
CA GLU A 50 -25.26 -22.44 -10.63
C GLU A 50 -25.23 -23.98 -10.45
N LYS A 51 -24.80 -24.71 -11.50
CA LYS A 51 -24.43 -26.14 -11.44
C LYS A 51 -23.05 -26.43 -10.82
N HIS A 52 -22.15 -25.45 -10.74
CA HIS A 52 -20.77 -25.58 -10.25
C HIS A 52 -20.37 -24.33 -9.42
N HIS A 53 -20.56 -24.47 -8.11
CA HIS A 53 -20.37 -23.50 -7.01
C HIS A 53 -19.28 -22.37 -7.12
N HIS A 54 -19.67 -21.23 -6.51
CA HIS A 54 -18.94 -20.16 -5.79
C HIS A 54 -17.94 -19.21 -6.48
N TYR A 55 -17.42 -19.46 -7.69
CA TYR A 55 -16.32 -18.63 -8.22
C TYR A 55 -16.70 -17.55 -9.25
N GLY A 56 -17.95 -17.49 -9.73
CA GLY A 56 -18.35 -16.60 -10.83
C GLY A 56 -18.31 -15.09 -10.50
N ASN A 57 -18.71 -14.70 -9.29
CA ASN A 57 -18.93 -13.28 -8.96
C ASN A 57 -17.62 -12.50 -8.74
N VAL A 58 -16.56 -13.15 -8.26
CA VAL A 58 -15.26 -12.49 -8.00
C VAL A 58 -14.61 -12.05 -9.32
N HIS A 59 -14.70 -12.89 -10.36
CA HIS A 59 -14.12 -12.61 -11.68
C HIS A 59 -14.73 -11.37 -12.34
N ALA A 60 -16.02 -11.12 -12.14
CA ALA A 60 -16.72 -9.96 -12.69
C ALA A 60 -16.28 -8.64 -12.03
N VAL A 61 -16.14 -8.65 -10.70
CA VAL A 61 -15.64 -7.50 -9.93
C VAL A 61 -14.21 -7.15 -10.35
N ASP A 62 -13.36 -8.17 -10.51
CA ASP A 62 -11.96 -7.99 -10.91
C ASP A 62 -11.83 -7.48 -12.35
N LYS A 63 -12.62 -8.01 -13.30
CA LYS A 63 -12.67 -7.49 -14.68
C LYS A 63 -13.15 -6.04 -14.74
N LEU A 64 -14.17 -5.68 -13.96
CA LEU A 64 -14.62 -4.28 -13.91
C LEU A 64 -13.52 -3.39 -13.32
N ARG A 65 -12.78 -3.86 -12.32
CA ARG A 65 -11.67 -3.13 -11.72
C ARG A 65 -10.55 -2.85 -12.73
N GLN A 66 -10.13 -3.86 -13.49
CA GLN A 66 -9.16 -3.68 -14.57
C GLN A 66 -9.66 -2.71 -15.65
N SER A 67 -10.95 -2.79 -15.99
CA SER A 67 -11.57 -1.89 -16.98
C SER A 67 -11.58 -0.44 -16.51
N ILE A 68 -11.75 -0.19 -15.21
CA ILE A 68 -11.69 1.15 -14.61
C ILE A 68 -10.27 1.70 -14.65
N GLU A 69 -9.26 0.90 -14.34
CA GLU A 69 -7.86 1.34 -14.44
C GLU A 69 -7.49 1.77 -15.87
N ILE A 70 -7.99 1.06 -16.88
CA ILE A 70 -7.80 1.43 -18.30
C ILE A 70 -8.59 2.69 -18.67
N TRP A 71 -9.79 2.85 -18.12
CA TRP A 71 -10.70 3.94 -18.48
C TRP A 71 -10.40 5.25 -17.75
N MET A 72 -9.76 5.20 -16.58
CA MET A 72 -9.21 6.36 -15.87
C MET A 72 -8.00 6.99 -16.58
N THR A 73 -7.89 6.89 -17.90
CA THR A 73 -6.77 7.45 -18.67
C THR A 73 -6.96 8.90 -19.09
N ASP A 74 -8.14 9.51 -18.83
CA ASP A 74 -8.36 10.93 -19.11
C ASP A 74 -7.52 11.82 -18.16
N PRO A 75 -6.47 12.50 -18.66
CA PRO A 75 -5.58 13.30 -17.81
C PRO A 75 -6.26 14.52 -17.21
N PHE A 76 -7.41 14.95 -17.74
CA PHE A 76 -8.10 16.17 -17.32
C PHE A 76 -9.21 15.93 -16.30
N ASN A 77 -9.63 14.68 -16.07
CA ASN A 77 -10.64 14.39 -15.07
C ASN A 77 -10.11 14.67 -13.64
N PRO A 78 -10.76 15.52 -12.83
CA PRO A 78 -10.35 15.81 -11.46
C PRO A 78 -10.16 14.56 -10.58
N VAL A 79 -11.03 13.55 -10.71
CA VAL A 79 -10.95 12.29 -9.95
C VAL A 79 -9.67 11.53 -10.29
N HIS A 80 -9.31 11.51 -11.58
CA HIS A 80 -8.09 10.87 -12.04
C HIS A 80 -6.85 11.63 -11.54
N ILE A 81 -6.83 12.96 -11.66
CA ILE A 81 -5.74 13.80 -11.15
C ILE A 81 -5.52 13.57 -9.65
N MET A 82 -6.58 13.54 -8.85
CA MET A 82 -6.48 13.34 -7.39
C MET A 82 -5.95 11.95 -7.02
N SER A 83 -6.41 10.90 -7.71
CA SER A 83 -6.02 9.52 -7.39
C SER A 83 -4.63 9.17 -7.94
N PHE A 84 -4.31 9.56 -9.18
CA PHE A 84 -3.01 9.24 -9.81
C PHE A 84 -1.86 10.04 -9.22
N SER A 85 -2.09 11.31 -8.84
CA SER A 85 -1.08 12.10 -8.12
C SER A 85 -0.79 11.59 -6.70
N GLY A 86 -1.62 10.68 -6.17
CA GLY A 86 -1.54 10.20 -4.79
C GLY A 86 -1.97 11.26 -3.76
N ALA A 87 -2.56 12.37 -4.19
CA ALA A 87 -3.02 13.42 -3.29
C ALA A 87 -4.18 12.95 -2.40
N ARG A 88 -5.18 12.30 -2.99
CA ARG A 88 -6.31 11.68 -2.28
C ARG A 88 -7.08 10.75 -3.22
N GLY A 89 -7.51 9.61 -2.70
CA GLY A 89 -8.25 8.64 -3.50
C GLY A 89 -7.37 7.50 -3.96
N ASN A 90 -7.86 6.27 -3.84
CA ASN A 90 -7.25 5.09 -4.44
C ASN A 90 -8.14 4.59 -5.59
N ALA A 91 -7.58 3.86 -6.55
CA ALA A 91 -8.32 3.17 -7.62
C ALA A 91 -9.50 2.36 -7.07
N SER A 92 -9.35 1.71 -5.91
CA SER A 92 -10.47 1.01 -5.24
C SER A 92 -11.60 1.93 -4.78
N GLN A 93 -11.29 3.16 -4.37
CA GLN A 93 -12.30 4.15 -3.97
C GLN A 93 -12.99 4.74 -5.20
N VAL A 94 -12.23 5.01 -6.27
CA VAL A 94 -12.81 5.44 -7.55
C VAL A 94 -13.72 4.35 -8.13
N HIS A 95 -13.32 3.08 -8.03
CA HIS A 95 -14.13 1.95 -8.44
C HIS A 95 -15.51 1.93 -7.75
N GLN A 96 -15.59 2.24 -6.46
CA GLN A 96 -16.85 2.30 -5.73
C GLN A 96 -17.73 3.49 -6.13
N LEU A 97 -17.14 4.56 -6.66
CA LEU A 97 -17.87 5.75 -7.11
C LEU A 97 -18.53 5.54 -8.49
N VAL A 98 -17.80 4.97 -9.46
CA VAL A 98 -18.24 4.91 -10.87
C VAL A 98 -18.48 3.50 -11.40
N GLY A 99 -17.90 2.48 -10.77
CA GLY A 99 -17.96 1.09 -11.17
C GLY A 99 -19.14 0.35 -10.55
N MET A 100 -18.81 -0.57 -9.64
CA MET A 100 -19.74 -1.23 -8.73
C MET A 100 -19.14 -1.21 -7.33
N ARG A 101 -19.95 -1.35 -6.28
CA ARG A 101 -19.38 -1.40 -4.93
C ARG A 101 -18.76 -2.77 -4.62
N GLY A 102 -19.27 -3.83 -5.26
CA GLY A 102 -18.72 -5.18 -5.20
C GLY A 102 -19.24 -5.98 -4.00
N LEU A 103 -18.49 -7.01 -3.63
CA LEU A 103 -18.84 -7.91 -2.52
C LEU A 103 -18.53 -7.27 -1.17
N MET A 104 -19.35 -7.59 -0.16
CA MET A 104 -19.19 -7.13 1.22
C MET A 104 -19.02 -8.33 2.15
N SER A 105 -18.41 -8.09 3.30
CA SER A 105 -18.31 -9.10 4.36
C SER A 105 -19.43 -8.94 5.38
N ASP A 106 -19.90 -10.07 5.91
CA ASP A 106 -20.78 -10.11 7.07
C ASP A 106 -20.02 -9.70 8.36
N PRO A 107 -20.73 -9.51 9.49
CA PRO A 107 -20.09 -9.22 10.76
C PRO A 107 -19.08 -10.30 11.22
N GLN A 108 -19.26 -11.55 10.80
CA GLN A 108 -18.35 -12.66 11.12
C GLN A 108 -17.09 -12.66 10.23
N GLY A 109 -17.08 -11.89 9.13
CA GLY A 109 -15.99 -11.80 8.17
C GLY A 109 -16.12 -12.75 6.96
N GLN A 110 -17.23 -13.45 6.82
CA GLN A 110 -17.54 -14.24 5.63
C GLN A 110 -18.01 -13.32 4.50
N MET A 111 -17.67 -13.66 3.26
CA MET A 111 -18.13 -12.90 2.10
C MET A 111 -19.61 -13.17 1.86
N ILE A 112 -20.39 -12.11 1.66
CA ILE A 112 -21.79 -12.21 1.28
C ILE A 112 -21.85 -12.43 -0.23
N ASP A 113 -22.48 -13.53 -0.65
CA ASP A 113 -22.54 -13.96 -2.06
C ASP A 113 -23.28 -12.98 -2.98
N LEU A 114 -24.06 -12.05 -2.43
CA LEU A 114 -24.79 -11.02 -3.16
C LEU A 114 -23.92 -9.77 -3.36
N PRO A 115 -23.39 -9.51 -4.58
CA PRO A 115 -22.64 -8.30 -4.86
C PRO A 115 -23.54 -7.08 -4.94
N ILE A 116 -23.02 -5.94 -4.49
CA ILE A 116 -23.65 -4.62 -4.69
C ILE A 116 -23.25 -4.13 -6.09
N GLN A 117 -24.19 -4.23 -7.03
CA GLN A 117 -23.98 -3.87 -8.44
C GLN A 117 -24.03 -2.34 -8.65
N SER A 118 -24.82 -1.66 -7.84
CA SER A 118 -24.96 -0.21 -7.90
C SER A 118 -23.69 0.50 -7.42
N ASN A 119 -23.43 1.71 -7.93
CA ASN A 119 -22.33 2.55 -7.47
C ASN A 119 -22.85 3.75 -6.65
N LEU A 120 -21.93 4.50 -6.03
CA LEU A 120 -22.31 5.63 -5.19
C LEU A 120 -22.89 6.80 -5.99
N ARG A 121 -22.61 6.91 -7.30
CA ARG A 121 -23.23 7.91 -8.18
C ARG A 121 -24.69 7.58 -8.50
N GLU A 122 -24.99 6.32 -8.77
CA GLU A 122 -26.33 5.79 -9.09
C GLU A 122 -27.22 5.73 -7.84
N GLY A 123 -26.62 5.56 -6.66
CA GLY A 123 -27.32 5.33 -5.41
C GLY A 123 -27.43 3.84 -5.08
N LEU A 124 -27.82 3.53 -3.84
CA LEU A 124 -27.95 2.16 -3.35
C LEU A 124 -29.41 1.88 -2.99
N SER A 125 -29.88 0.69 -3.33
CA SER A 125 -31.16 0.20 -2.82
C SER A 125 -31.10 -0.03 -1.30
N LEU A 126 -32.27 -0.14 -0.65
CA LEU A 126 -32.35 -0.39 0.79
C LEU A 126 -31.54 -1.63 1.21
N THR A 127 -31.67 -2.72 0.46
CA THR A 127 -30.95 -3.98 0.73
C THR A 127 -29.45 -3.82 0.58
N GLU A 128 -28.97 -3.21 -0.52
CA GLU A 128 -27.54 -2.95 -0.74
C GLU A 128 -26.96 -2.03 0.34
N TYR A 129 -27.72 -1.01 0.77
CA TYR A 129 -27.31 -0.11 1.83
C TYR A 129 -27.15 -0.84 3.18
N ILE A 130 -28.12 -1.69 3.55
CA ILE A 130 -28.04 -2.49 4.79
C ILE A 130 -26.84 -3.45 4.75
N ILE A 131 -26.63 -4.14 3.62
CA ILE A 131 -25.48 -5.04 3.44
C ILE A 131 -24.17 -4.28 3.61
N SER A 132 -24.07 -3.10 3.00
CA SER A 132 -22.90 -2.24 3.15
C SER A 132 -22.66 -1.77 4.59
N CYS A 133 -23.71 -1.61 5.41
CA CYS A 133 -23.57 -1.15 6.79
C CYS A 133 -22.87 -2.17 7.67
N TYR A 134 -23.03 -3.47 7.41
CA TYR A 134 -22.34 -4.51 8.19
C TYR A 134 -20.82 -4.40 8.06
N GLY A 135 -20.32 -4.32 6.83
CA GLY A 135 -18.89 -4.14 6.55
C GLY A 135 -18.36 -2.83 7.11
N ALA A 136 -19.09 -1.73 6.94
CA ALA A 136 -18.69 -0.42 7.46
C ALA A 136 -18.60 -0.40 9.00
N ARG A 137 -19.60 -0.94 9.69
CA ARG A 137 -19.62 -1.02 11.15
C ARG A 137 -18.46 -1.87 11.67
N LYS A 138 -18.21 -3.04 11.07
CA LYS A 138 -17.08 -3.89 11.43
C LYS A 138 -15.75 -3.14 11.25
N GLY A 139 -15.56 -2.44 10.13
CA GLY A 139 -14.35 -1.65 9.90
C GLY A 139 -14.11 -0.57 10.96
N VAL A 140 -15.15 0.15 11.38
CA VAL A 140 -15.04 1.17 12.44
C VAL A 140 -14.71 0.53 13.79
N VAL A 141 -15.39 -0.56 14.15
CA VAL A 141 -15.15 -1.27 15.42
C VAL A 141 -13.74 -1.87 15.45
N ASP A 142 -13.33 -2.56 14.38
CA ASP A 142 -12.00 -3.16 14.27
C ASP A 142 -10.90 -2.09 14.33
N THR A 143 -11.13 -0.91 13.74
CA THR A 143 -10.19 0.22 13.83
C THR A 143 -10.05 0.71 15.27
N ALA A 144 -11.15 0.82 16.01
CA ALA A 144 -11.12 1.24 17.41
C ALA A 144 -10.36 0.22 18.29
N VAL A 145 -10.64 -1.08 18.12
CA VAL A 145 -9.95 -2.16 18.85
C VAL A 145 -8.46 -2.22 18.49
N ARG A 146 -8.12 -2.14 17.19
CA ARG A 146 -6.70 -2.14 16.76
C ARG A 146 -5.95 -0.91 17.25
N THR A 147 -6.62 0.22 17.40
CA THR A 147 -6.03 1.44 17.97
C THR A 147 -5.65 1.23 19.44
N SER A 148 -6.52 0.59 20.23
CA SER A 148 -6.19 0.26 21.63
C SER A 148 -5.05 -0.75 21.72
N ASP A 149 -5.06 -1.78 20.87
CA ASP A 149 -4.02 -2.83 20.90
C ASP A 149 -2.65 -2.27 20.51
N ALA A 150 -2.60 -1.42 19.48
CA ALA A 150 -1.35 -0.76 19.07
C ALA A 150 -0.79 0.15 20.17
N GLY A 151 -1.65 0.91 20.85
CA GLY A 151 -1.26 1.74 21.99
C GLY A 151 -0.73 0.90 23.16
N TYR A 152 -1.42 -0.19 23.49
CA TYR A 152 -1.01 -1.12 24.54
C TYR A 152 0.34 -1.79 24.23
N LEU A 153 0.52 -2.28 23.00
CA LEU A 153 1.78 -2.87 22.55
C LEU A 153 2.92 -1.85 22.62
N THR A 154 2.69 -0.61 22.20
CA THR A 154 3.67 0.46 22.28
C THR A 154 4.09 0.72 23.73
N ARG A 155 3.13 0.72 24.67
CA ARG A 155 3.42 0.86 26.11
C ARG A 155 4.33 -0.27 26.61
N ILE A 156 4.03 -1.52 26.29
CA ILE A 156 4.87 -2.67 26.69
C ILE A 156 6.28 -2.54 26.10
N LEU A 157 6.39 -2.21 24.81
CA LEU A 157 7.69 -2.07 24.16
C LEU A 157 8.53 -0.97 24.81
N VAL A 158 7.91 0.17 25.14
CA VAL A 158 8.59 1.27 25.85
C VAL A 158 9.03 0.84 27.24
N GLU A 159 8.17 0.15 28.00
CA GLU A 159 8.50 -0.34 29.34
C GLU A 159 9.70 -1.30 29.36
N VAL A 160 9.84 -2.15 28.33
CA VAL A 160 10.99 -3.07 28.20
C VAL A 160 12.26 -2.34 27.75
N VAL A 161 12.13 -1.38 26.82
CA VAL A 161 13.28 -0.72 26.16
C VAL A 161 13.74 0.55 26.89
N GLN A 162 12.99 1.07 27.87
CA GLN A 162 13.29 2.37 28.53
C GLN A 162 14.70 2.48 29.14
N HIS A 163 15.36 1.35 29.46
CA HIS A 163 16.71 1.32 30.02
C HIS A 163 17.82 1.21 28.95
N ILE A 164 17.48 1.07 27.67
CA ILE A 164 18.44 0.98 26.56
C ILE A 164 18.85 2.39 26.13
N VAL A 165 20.09 2.78 26.47
CA VAL A 165 20.67 4.09 26.15
C VAL A 165 22.06 3.90 25.56
N VAL A 166 22.37 4.63 24.48
CA VAL A 166 23.71 4.63 23.87
C VAL A 166 24.69 5.35 24.81
N ARG A 167 25.58 4.60 25.46
CA ARG A 167 26.56 5.14 26.42
C ARG A 167 27.97 5.28 25.87
N ARG A 168 28.32 4.49 24.85
CA ARG A 168 29.67 4.40 24.26
C ARG A 168 29.55 4.30 22.74
N THR A 169 30.56 4.79 22.04
CA THR A 169 30.63 4.77 20.58
C THR A 169 31.00 3.39 20.03
N ASP A 170 31.96 2.70 20.67
CA ASP A 170 32.35 1.34 20.31
C ASP A 170 32.39 0.46 21.56
N CYS A 171 31.80 -0.73 21.47
CA CYS A 171 31.83 -1.76 22.52
C CYS A 171 32.92 -2.82 22.29
N GLY A 172 33.63 -2.79 21.15
CA GLY A 172 34.72 -3.70 20.79
C GLY A 172 34.27 -5.12 20.42
N THR A 173 32.96 -5.36 20.27
CA THR A 173 32.44 -6.69 19.95
C THR A 173 32.89 -7.15 18.57
N VAL A 174 33.26 -8.43 18.45
CA VAL A 174 33.55 -9.11 17.18
C VAL A 174 32.31 -9.86 16.66
N ARG A 175 31.27 -10.01 17.50
CA ARG A 175 30.05 -10.72 17.12
C ARG A 175 29.17 -9.82 16.28
N GLY A 176 28.83 -10.26 15.08
CA GLY A 176 27.85 -9.64 14.19
C GLY A 176 26.75 -10.62 13.76
N ILE A 177 25.72 -10.09 13.12
CA ILE A 177 24.63 -10.84 12.51
C ILE A 177 24.93 -10.98 11.01
N SER A 178 24.90 -12.21 10.51
CA SER A 178 25.07 -12.47 9.08
C SER A 178 23.79 -12.12 8.31
N VAL A 179 23.89 -11.25 7.32
CA VAL A 179 22.81 -10.82 6.43
C VAL A 179 23.18 -11.25 5.02
N SER A 180 22.27 -11.98 4.35
CA SER A 180 22.46 -12.47 2.99
C SER A 180 21.27 -12.12 2.11
N PRO A 181 21.50 -11.80 0.81
CA PRO A 181 20.42 -11.59 -0.13
C PRO A 181 19.75 -12.93 -0.42
N ARG A 182 18.69 -13.26 0.32
CA ARG A 182 17.94 -14.51 0.15
C ARG A 182 17.23 -14.47 -1.21
N LYS A 183 17.66 -15.31 -2.17
CA LYS A 183 17.04 -15.41 -3.50
C LYS A 183 15.53 -15.66 -3.36
N GLY A 184 14.72 -14.72 -3.84
CA GLY A 184 13.29 -14.90 -4.09
C GLY A 184 12.29 -14.33 -3.08
N MET A 185 12.71 -13.92 -1.88
CA MET A 185 11.76 -13.49 -0.83
C MET A 185 11.81 -11.99 -0.49
N MET A 186 12.88 -11.29 -0.83
CA MET A 186 13.06 -9.88 -0.45
C MET A 186 13.43 -9.03 -1.68
N PRO A 187 12.63 -8.00 -2.03
CA PRO A 187 13.01 -7.01 -3.02
C PRO A 187 14.34 -6.34 -2.66
N GLU A 188 15.19 -6.08 -3.64
CA GLU A 188 16.52 -5.46 -3.45
C GLU A 188 16.45 -4.15 -2.66
N ARG A 189 15.36 -3.38 -2.79
CA ARG A 189 15.12 -2.16 -2.00
C ARG A 189 15.06 -2.39 -0.49
N ILE A 190 14.42 -3.48 -0.04
CA ILE A 190 14.30 -3.80 1.39
C ILE A 190 15.67 -4.19 1.94
N PHE A 191 16.44 -4.92 1.14
CA PHE A 191 17.81 -5.28 1.47
C PHE A 191 18.70 -4.03 1.62
N ILE A 192 18.62 -3.08 0.68
CA ILE A 192 19.35 -1.81 0.74
C ILE A 192 18.99 -1.03 2.02
N GLN A 193 17.70 -0.90 2.31
CA GLN A 193 17.23 -0.19 3.52
C GLN A 193 17.70 -0.86 4.81
N ALA A 194 17.78 -2.19 4.83
CA ALA A 194 18.26 -2.92 5.99
C ALA A 194 19.77 -2.70 6.25
N LEU A 195 20.55 -2.46 5.20
CA LEU A 195 22.00 -2.29 5.28
C LEU A 195 22.43 -0.84 5.59
N ILE A 196 21.73 0.15 5.04
CA ILE A 196 22.09 1.56 5.18
C ILE A 196 22.09 1.96 6.66
N GLY A 197 23.17 2.62 7.09
CA GLY A 197 23.31 3.18 8.44
C GLY A 197 23.70 2.14 9.50
N ARG A 198 24.02 0.91 9.10
CA ARG A 198 24.67 -0.07 9.99
C ARG A 198 26.18 -0.11 9.78
N VAL A 199 26.88 -0.79 10.69
CA VAL A 199 28.34 -0.86 10.75
C VAL A 199 28.85 -2.27 10.41
N LEU A 200 29.91 -2.37 9.63
CA LEU A 200 30.54 -3.66 9.29
C LEU A 200 31.22 -4.31 10.49
N ALA A 201 30.92 -5.59 10.72
CA ALA A 201 31.53 -6.38 11.79
C ALA A 201 32.90 -6.97 11.37
N ASP A 202 33.04 -7.31 10.09
CA ASP A 202 34.24 -7.93 9.51
C ASP A 202 34.74 -7.15 8.27
N ASP A 203 36.04 -7.25 8.00
CA ASP A 203 36.63 -6.76 6.76
C ASP A 203 36.14 -7.55 5.56
N ILE A 204 35.84 -6.86 4.46
CA ILE A 204 35.38 -7.50 3.22
C ILE A 204 36.46 -7.39 2.17
N TYR A 205 36.94 -8.56 1.74
CA TYR A 205 37.95 -8.71 0.71
C TYR A 205 37.34 -9.29 -0.57
N MET A 206 37.76 -8.74 -1.71
CA MET A 206 37.60 -9.39 -3.01
C MET A 206 38.97 -9.80 -3.53
N GLY A 207 39.27 -11.10 -3.41
CA GLY A 207 40.60 -11.63 -3.72
C GLY A 207 41.65 -11.00 -2.79
N THR A 208 42.62 -10.27 -3.36
CA THR A 208 43.68 -9.58 -2.63
C THR A 208 43.35 -8.13 -2.25
N HIS A 209 42.22 -7.59 -2.71
CA HIS A 209 41.85 -6.19 -2.48
C HIS A 209 40.77 -6.05 -1.40
N CYS A 210 41.03 -5.21 -0.40
CA CYS A 210 40.06 -4.84 0.63
C CYS A 210 39.07 -3.80 0.06
N ILE A 211 37.77 -4.09 0.16
CA ILE A 211 36.70 -3.19 -0.31
C ILE A 211 36.19 -2.30 0.81
N ALA A 212 36.06 -2.87 2.00
CA ALA A 212 35.58 -2.17 3.17
C ALA A 212 36.21 -2.78 4.42
N THR A 213 36.58 -1.91 5.36
CA THR A 213 37.19 -2.31 6.63
C THR A 213 36.13 -2.46 7.71
N ARG A 214 36.43 -3.26 8.73
CA ARG A 214 35.66 -3.38 9.96
C ARG A 214 35.41 -1.99 10.58
N ASN A 215 34.26 -1.84 11.22
CA ASN A 215 33.78 -0.60 11.85
C ASN A 215 33.52 0.56 10.85
N GLN A 216 33.45 0.29 9.55
CA GLN A 216 33.03 1.27 8.56
C GLN A 216 31.50 1.30 8.43
N ASP A 217 30.94 2.52 8.37
CA ASP A 217 29.52 2.74 8.12
C ASP A 217 29.14 2.34 6.68
N ILE A 218 28.01 1.65 6.55
CA ILE A 218 27.50 1.20 5.26
C ILE A 218 26.72 2.34 4.59
N GLY A 219 27.36 2.98 3.62
CA GLY A 219 26.76 3.98 2.74
C GLY A 219 26.21 3.41 1.43
N ILE A 220 25.46 4.22 0.69
CA ILE A 220 24.81 3.84 -0.59
C ILE A 220 25.81 3.30 -1.62
N GLY A 221 27.01 3.89 -1.69
CA GLY A 221 28.06 3.44 -2.62
C GLY A 221 28.55 2.02 -2.33
N LEU A 222 28.78 1.69 -1.06
CA LEU A 222 29.19 0.35 -0.63
C LEU A 222 28.08 -0.68 -0.89
N VAL A 223 26.82 -0.34 -0.58
CA VAL A 223 25.67 -1.22 -0.82
C VAL A 223 25.52 -1.58 -2.30
N ASN A 224 25.64 -0.60 -3.20
CA ASN A 224 25.56 -0.84 -4.64
C ASN A 224 26.69 -1.75 -5.16
N GLY A 225 27.90 -1.60 -4.60
CA GLY A 225 29.00 -2.54 -4.82
C GLY A 225 28.60 -3.96 -4.38
N PHE A 226 28.10 -4.13 -3.16
CA PHE A 226 27.77 -5.44 -2.60
C PHE A 226 26.65 -6.18 -3.33
N ILE A 227 25.63 -5.49 -3.85
CA ILE A 227 24.58 -6.11 -4.68
C ILE A 227 25.20 -6.80 -5.91
N THR A 228 26.22 -6.17 -6.49
CA THR A 228 26.95 -6.70 -7.66
C THR A 228 27.75 -7.95 -7.28
N PHE A 229 28.33 -7.99 -6.08
CA PHE A 229 29.25 -9.05 -5.63
C PHE A 229 28.58 -10.24 -4.92
N ARG A 230 27.32 -10.10 -4.46
CA ARG A 230 26.55 -11.16 -3.75
C ARG A 230 27.32 -11.82 -2.59
N ALA A 231 28.10 -11.04 -1.85
CA ALA A 231 28.85 -11.52 -0.70
C ALA A 231 27.95 -11.68 0.56
N HIS A 232 28.35 -12.55 1.48
CA HIS A 232 27.77 -12.63 2.82
C HIS A 232 28.26 -11.45 3.67
N LEU A 233 27.34 -10.69 4.27
CA LEU A 233 27.67 -9.53 5.07
C LEU A 233 27.53 -9.84 6.56
N TYR A 234 28.53 -9.48 7.36
CA TYR A 234 28.43 -9.49 8.81
C TYR A 234 28.28 -8.04 9.31
N ILE A 235 27.20 -7.78 10.05
CA ILE A 235 26.83 -6.43 10.49
C ILE A 235 26.64 -6.40 12.00
N LEU A 236 26.99 -5.28 12.63
CA LEU A 236 26.71 -4.98 14.03
C LEU A 236 25.31 -4.39 14.25
#